data_AF-A0A8T1TQY5-F1
#
_entry.id   AF-A0A8T1TQY5-F1
#
_cell.length_a   1.000
_cell.length_b   1.000
_cell.length_c   1.000
_cell.angle_alpha   90.00
_cell.angle_beta   90.00
_cell.angle_gamma   90.00
#
_symmetry.space_group_name_H-M   'P 1'
#
loop_
_entity.id
_entity.type
_entity.pdbx_description
1 polymer ?
#
loop_
_entity_poly.entity_id
_entity_poly.type
_entity_poly.pdbx_seq_one_letter_code
_entity_poly.pdbx_strand_id
1 'polypeptide(L)'
;MDFRPVFHSDKSKVNLKSMLVSHAFEDKSFDKSLFDLLDEPERYFMRYCLNKCKITSREFDSAYNQQLDGLIKRLKMLEGARSIGDDNPSIAPEMKKILDKLFEKGVFSTAYYTQFKRLMKIDGSRA
;
A
#
# COMPACT_ATOMS: atom_id res chain seq x y z
N MET A 1 41.64 -2.96 -20.27
CA MET A 1 40.37 -3.66 -20.58
C MET A 1 39.39 -3.31 -19.48
N ASP A 2 38.36 -2.53 -19.81
CA ASP A 2 37.34 -2.08 -18.87
C ASP A 2 36.37 -3.22 -18.55
N PHE A 3 36.34 -3.65 -17.29
CA PHE A 3 35.34 -4.57 -16.78
C PHE A 3 34.04 -3.79 -16.54
N ARG A 4 33.19 -3.71 -17.57
CA ARG A 4 31.78 -3.38 -17.36
C ARG A 4 31.05 -4.65 -16.93
N PRO A 5 30.45 -4.72 -15.73
CA PRO A 5 29.61 -5.86 -15.37
C PRO A 5 28.37 -5.84 -16.26
N VAL A 6 28.24 -6.85 -17.13
CA VAL A 6 27.02 -7.10 -17.89
C VAL A 6 26.02 -7.72 -16.93
N PHE A 7 25.07 -6.92 -16.44
CA PHE A 7 23.90 -7.43 -15.74
C PHE A 7 23.01 -8.16 -16.75
N HIS A 8 23.10 -9.47 -16.78
CA HIS A 8 22.08 -10.29 -17.44
C HIS A 8 20.78 -10.17 -16.63
N SER A 9 19.93 -9.23 -17.05
CA SER A 9 18.57 -9.07 -16.54
C SER A 9 17.71 -10.18 -17.12
N ASP A 10 17.57 -11.25 -16.33
CA ASP A 10 16.52 -12.23 -16.49
C ASP A 10 15.18 -11.50 -16.34
N LYS A 11 14.46 -11.31 -17.45
CA LYS A 11 13.20 -10.54 -17.55
C LYS A 11 12.07 -11.07 -16.65
N SER A 12 12.29 -12.21 -15.98
CA SER A 12 11.38 -12.80 -15.00
C SER A 12 11.60 -12.31 -13.56
N LYS A 13 12.70 -11.60 -13.27
CA LYS A 13 13.01 -11.02 -11.96
C LYS A 13 13.01 -9.51 -12.05
N VAL A 14 11.82 -8.92 -11.88
CA VAL A 14 11.66 -7.50 -11.58
C VAL A 14 12.48 -7.20 -10.32
N ASN A 15 13.67 -6.66 -10.49
CA ASN A 15 14.62 -6.56 -9.40
C ASN A 15 14.28 -5.28 -8.64
N LEU A 16 13.61 -5.39 -7.50
CA LEU A 16 13.34 -4.32 -6.53
C LEU A 16 14.52 -3.34 -6.37
N LYS A 17 15.74 -3.88 -6.45
CA LYS A 17 17.01 -3.14 -6.46
C LYS A 17 17.13 -2.18 -7.65
N SER A 18 16.80 -2.60 -8.86
CA SER A 18 16.83 -1.75 -10.06
C SER A 18 15.87 -0.57 -9.91
N MET A 19 14.64 -0.81 -9.44
CA MET A 19 13.68 0.28 -9.22
C MET A 19 14.14 1.23 -8.13
N LEU A 20 14.66 0.72 -7.01
CA LEU A 20 15.26 1.55 -5.96
C LEU A 20 16.45 2.36 -6.49
N VAL A 21 17.34 1.76 -7.27
CA VAL A 21 18.54 2.44 -7.80
C VAL A 21 18.17 3.49 -8.84
N SER A 22 17.32 3.18 -9.82
CA SER A 22 16.85 4.15 -10.81
C SER A 22 16.10 5.31 -10.16
N HIS A 23 15.32 5.02 -9.12
CA HIS A 23 14.50 6.03 -8.47
C HIS A 23 15.26 6.88 -7.44
N ALA A 24 16.20 6.28 -6.71
CA ALA A 24 16.96 6.97 -5.67
C ALA A 24 18.27 7.59 -6.15
N PHE A 25 18.92 7.02 -7.18
CA PHE A 25 20.33 7.28 -7.45
C PHE A 25 20.71 7.62 -8.89
N GLU A 26 20.01 7.14 -9.92
CA GLU A 26 20.44 7.38 -11.32
C GLU A 26 19.69 8.55 -11.99
N ASP A 27 18.35 8.51 -12.10
CA ASP A 27 17.62 9.50 -12.93
C ASP A 27 16.42 10.15 -12.25
N LYS A 28 16.11 9.77 -10.99
CA LYS A 28 14.88 10.14 -10.26
C LYS A 28 13.58 9.80 -11.00
N SER A 29 13.65 9.11 -12.14
CA SER A 29 12.49 8.75 -12.94
C SER A 29 11.71 7.64 -12.25
N PHE A 30 10.43 7.87 -12.01
CA PHE A 30 9.51 6.82 -11.58
C PHE A 30 9.03 6.01 -12.79
N ASP A 31 9.24 4.70 -12.77
CA ASP A 31 8.66 3.78 -13.75
C ASP A 31 7.37 3.16 -13.20
N LYS A 32 6.23 3.65 -13.70
CA LYS A 32 4.92 3.15 -13.29
C LYS A 32 4.67 1.70 -13.74
N SER A 33 5.16 1.32 -14.91
CA SER A 33 4.97 -0.04 -15.42
C SER A 33 5.73 -1.04 -14.55
N LEU A 34 6.93 -0.68 -14.11
CA LEU A 34 7.71 -1.49 -13.16
C LEU A 34 7.04 -1.54 -11.78
N PHE A 35 6.53 -0.41 -11.29
CA PHE A 35 5.77 -0.34 -10.04
C PHE A 35 4.53 -1.24 -10.04
N ASP A 36 3.79 -1.26 -11.15
CA ASP A 36 2.58 -2.05 -11.32
C ASP A 36 2.86 -3.56 -11.33
N LEU A 37 4.09 -3.98 -11.63
CA LEU A 37 4.53 -5.39 -11.56
C LEU A 37 4.96 -5.84 -10.15
N LEU A 38 5.31 -4.91 -9.26
CA LEU A 38 5.71 -5.25 -7.90
C LEU A 38 4.54 -5.80 -7.09
N ASP A 39 4.84 -6.74 -6.20
CA ASP A 39 3.86 -7.19 -5.23
C ASP A 39 3.67 -6.17 -4.08
N GLU A 40 2.66 -6.41 -3.25
CA GLU A 40 2.31 -5.51 -2.14
C GLU A 40 3.46 -5.37 -1.10
N PRO A 41 4.13 -6.45 -0.66
CA PRO A 41 5.34 -6.38 0.17
C PRO A 41 6.47 -5.53 -0.44
N GLU A 42 6.76 -5.72 -1.73
CA GLU A 42 7.82 -5.01 -2.44
C GLU A 42 7.54 -3.50 -2.49
N ARG A 43 6.31 -3.11 -2.82
CA ARG A 43 5.90 -1.68 -2.83
C ARG A 43 6.01 -1.06 -1.44
N TYR A 44 5.64 -1.80 -0.40
CA TYR A 44 5.76 -1.33 0.99
C TYR A 44 7.22 -1.15 1.39
N PHE A 45 8.08 -2.12 1.06
CA PHE A 45 9.51 -2.04 1.31
C PHE A 45 10.15 -0.84 0.60
N MET A 46 9.77 -0.58 -0.65
CA MET A 46 10.23 0.61 -1.37
C MET A 46 9.83 1.89 -0.67
N ARG A 47 8.56 2.04 -0.26
CA ARG A 47 8.10 3.23 0.47
C ARG A 47 8.88 3.42 1.77
N TYR A 48 9.14 2.32 2.49
CA TYR A 48 9.96 2.34 3.69
C TYR A 48 11.39 2.85 3.41
N CYS A 49 12.05 2.32 2.37
CA CYS A 49 13.39 2.75 1.96
C CYS A 49 13.42 4.23 1.57
N LEU A 50 12.49 4.69 0.72
CA LEU A 50 12.40 6.09 0.31
C LEU A 50 12.22 7.02 1.53
N ASN A 51 11.33 6.66 2.45
CA ASN A 51 11.11 7.41 3.69
C ASN A 51 12.36 7.45 4.58
N LYS A 52 13.05 6.32 4.78
CA LYS A 52 14.27 6.25 5.60
C LYS A 52 15.42 7.04 4.99
N CYS A 53 15.55 7.02 3.67
CA CYS A 53 16.55 7.76 2.94
C CYS A 53 16.16 9.25 2.72
N LYS A 54 14.98 9.68 3.17
CA LYS A 54 14.42 11.02 2.95
C LYS A 54 14.35 11.40 1.46
N ILE A 55 14.14 10.40 0.61
CA ILE A 55 13.97 10.58 -0.83
C ILE A 55 12.51 10.83 -1.09
N THR A 56 12.19 12.01 -1.61
CA THR A 56 10.84 12.37 -2.00
C THR A 56 10.61 12.00 -3.47
N SER A 57 9.47 11.38 -3.74
CA SER A 57 9.04 11.09 -5.10
C SER A 57 7.55 11.26 -5.24
N ARG A 58 7.18 12.34 -5.92
CA ARG A 58 5.78 12.69 -6.13
C ARG A 58 5.03 11.64 -6.94
N GLU A 59 5.70 11.05 -7.93
CA GLU A 59 5.09 10.07 -8.84
C GLU A 59 4.90 8.71 -8.16
N PHE A 60 5.90 8.27 -7.38
CA PHE A 60 5.76 7.08 -6.53
C PHE A 60 4.68 7.28 -5.47
N ASP A 61 4.70 8.41 -4.76
CA ASP A 61 3.69 8.71 -3.74
C ASP A 61 2.29 8.75 -4.37
N SER A 62 2.14 9.34 -5.56
CA SER A 62 0.88 9.35 -6.31
C SER A 62 0.42 7.93 -6.64
N ALA A 63 1.28 7.10 -7.24
CA ALA A 63 0.94 5.74 -7.61
C ALA A 63 0.63 4.85 -6.39
N TYR A 64 1.42 4.96 -5.33
CA TYR A 64 1.18 4.26 -4.06
C TYR A 64 -0.14 4.72 -3.42
N ASN A 65 -0.41 6.02 -3.39
CA ASN A 65 -1.64 6.57 -2.84
C ASN A 65 -2.88 6.21 -3.67
N GLN A 66 -2.78 6.03 -4.98
CA GLN A 66 -3.89 5.52 -5.80
C GLN A 66 -4.33 4.12 -5.36
N GLN A 67 -3.40 3.27 -4.90
CA GLN A 67 -3.76 1.95 -4.36
C GLN A 67 -4.51 2.06 -3.04
N LEU A 68 -4.12 3.02 -2.20
CA LEU A 68 -4.81 3.33 -0.95
C LEU A 68 -6.19 3.93 -1.21
N ASP A 69 -6.32 4.80 -2.20
CA ASP A 69 -7.56 5.50 -2.52
C ASP A 69 -8.67 4.51 -2.92
N GLY A 70 -8.34 3.43 -3.63
CA GLY A 70 -9.29 2.35 -3.90
C GLY A 70 -9.84 1.69 -2.62
N LEU A 71 -8.96 1.38 -1.67
CA LEU A 71 -9.35 0.82 -0.36
C LEU A 71 -10.19 1.82 0.45
N ILE A 72 -9.81 3.09 0.47
CA ILE A 72 -10.54 4.15 1.17
C ILE A 72 -11.93 4.36 0.57
N LYS A 73 -12.05 4.40 -0.77
CA LYS A 73 -13.33 4.50 -1.46
C LYS A 73 -14.24 3.32 -1.16
N ARG A 74 -13.70 2.10 -1.20
CA ARG A 74 -14.46 0.88 -0.85
C ARG A 74 -14.93 0.92 0.60
N LEU A 75 -14.07 1.34 1.53
CA LEU A 75 -14.43 1.49 2.95
C LEU A 75 -15.58 2.48 3.14
N LYS A 76 -15.52 3.67 2.51
CA LYS A 76 -16.59 4.68 2.57
C LYS A 76 -17.90 4.18 1.98
N MET A 77 -17.84 3.41 0.89
CA MET A 77 -19.03 2.86 0.26
C MET A 77 -19.71 1.82 1.17
N LEU A 78 -18.92 0.95 1.82
CA LEU A 78 -19.42 -0.04 2.78
C LEU A 78 -19.99 0.63 4.04
N GLU A 79 -19.35 1.70 4.52
CA GLU A 79 -19.87 2.54 5.61
C GLU A 79 -21.22 3.17 5.23
N GLY A 80 -21.32 3.70 4.00
CA GLY A 80 -22.56 4.23 3.45
C GLY A 80 -23.66 3.18 3.36
N ALA A 81 -23.36 1.99 2.82
CA ALA A 81 -24.30 0.87 2.73
C ALA A 81 -24.84 0.47 4.11
N ARG A 82 -23.98 0.35 5.11
CA ARG A 82 -24.41 0.09 6.49
C ARG A 82 -25.26 1.22 7.06
N SER A 83 -24.92 2.50 6.78
CA SER A 83 -25.66 3.65 7.30
C SER A 83 -27.09 3.76 6.77
N ILE A 84 -27.35 3.23 5.57
CA ILE A 84 -28.70 3.17 4.97
C ILE A 84 -29.49 1.92 5.39
N GLY A 85 -28.92 1.07 6.26
CA GLY A 85 -29.57 -0.14 6.77
C GLY A 85 -29.32 -1.39 5.92
N ASP A 86 -28.26 -1.45 5.11
CA ASP A 86 -27.83 -2.71 4.49
C ASP A 86 -27.25 -3.63 5.57
N ASP A 87 -28.05 -4.62 5.97
CA ASP A 87 -27.70 -5.62 6.99
C ASP A 87 -26.97 -6.84 6.41
N ASN A 88 -26.39 -6.72 5.20
CA ASN A 88 -25.63 -7.81 4.63
C ASN A 88 -24.47 -8.22 5.58
N PRO A 89 -24.46 -9.48 6.05
CA PRO A 89 -23.47 -9.95 7.03
C PRO A 89 -22.03 -9.93 6.49
N SER A 90 -21.83 -9.76 5.18
CA SER A 90 -20.50 -9.62 4.57
C SER A 90 -19.88 -8.23 4.71
N ILE A 91 -20.65 -7.19 5.02
CA ILE A 91 -20.15 -5.79 5.06
C ILE A 91 -19.16 -5.59 6.21
N ALA A 92 -19.53 -6.00 7.43
CA ALA A 92 -18.67 -5.87 8.61
C ALA A 92 -17.31 -6.57 8.48
N PRO A 93 -17.22 -7.85 8.04
CA PRO A 93 -15.93 -8.52 7.85
C PRO A 93 -15.12 -7.92 6.69
N GLU A 94 -15.76 -7.43 5.63
CA GLU A 94 -15.06 -6.74 4.53
C GLU A 94 -14.44 -5.42 5.00
N MET A 95 -15.21 -4.60 5.72
CA MET A 95 -14.70 -3.36 6.32
C MET A 95 -13.52 -3.62 7.27
N LYS A 96 -13.61 -4.67 8.12
CA LYS A 96 -12.50 -5.10 8.98
C LYS A 96 -11.23 -5.37 8.17
N LYS A 97 -11.32 -6.20 7.12
CA LYS A 97 -10.17 -6.55 6.27
C LYS A 97 -9.53 -5.32 5.64
N ILE A 98 -10.34 -4.37 5.16
CA ILE A 98 -9.84 -3.13 4.56
C ILE A 98 -9.15 -2.25 5.60
N LEU A 99 -9.73 -2.10 6.80
CA LEU A 99 -9.14 -1.34 7.90
C LEU A 99 -7.81 -1.93 8.37
N ASP A 100 -7.75 -3.25 8.53
CA ASP A 100 -6.53 -3.95 8.93
C ASP A 100 -5.41 -3.69 7.90
N LYS A 101 -5.71 -3.80 6.60
CA LYS A 101 -4.77 -3.45 5.52
C LYS A 101 -4.33 -1.98 5.54
N LEU A 102 -5.24 -1.04 5.77
CA LEU A 102 -4.92 0.38 5.83
C LEU A 102 -4.07 0.73 7.07
N PHE A 103 -4.30 0.03 8.20
CA PHE A 103 -3.51 0.16 9.41
C PHE A 103 -2.09 -0.40 9.22
N GLU A 104 -1.94 -1.60 8.66
CA GLU A 104 -0.65 -2.19 8.30
C GLU A 104 0.18 -1.28 7.37
N LYS A 105 -0.50 -0.57 6.47
CA LYS A 105 0.13 0.41 5.55
C LYS A 105 0.46 1.75 6.19
N GLY A 106 0.20 1.92 7.49
CA GLY A 106 0.47 3.15 8.25
C GLY A 106 -0.39 4.34 7.82
N VAL A 107 -1.55 4.09 7.20
CA VAL A 107 -2.48 5.16 6.76
C VAL A 107 -3.18 5.80 7.97
N PHE A 108 -3.39 5.02 9.02
CA PHE A 108 -4.05 5.48 10.24
C PHE A 108 -3.13 5.38 11.44
N SER A 109 -3.32 6.28 12.40
CA SER A 109 -2.74 6.13 13.72
C SER A 109 -3.41 4.97 14.47
N THR A 110 -2.66 4.35 15.39
CA THR A 110 -3.16 3.29 16.27
C THR A 110 -4.40 3.75 17.05
N ALA A 111 -4.46 5.02 17.43
CA ALA A 111 -5.61 5.61 18.11
C ALA A 111 -6.88 5.62 17.23
N TYR A 112 -6.77 6.07 15.97
CA TYR A 112 -7.88 6.10 15.03
C TYR A 112 -8.39 4.68 14.71
N TYR A 113 -7.47 3.76 14.45
CA TYR A 113 -7.79 2.36 14.18
C TYR A 113 -8.52 1.69 15.35
N THR A 114 -8.07 1.93 16.58
CA THR A 114 -8.70 1.39 17.79
C THR A 114 -10.10 1.97 18.01
N GLN A 115 -10.29 3.27 17.80
CA GLN A 115 -11.61 3.90 17.90
C GLN A 115 -12.58 3.35 16.85
N PHE A 116 -12.10 3.18 15.61
CA PHE A 116 -12.91 2.63 14.52
C PHE A 116 -13.35 1.19 14.80
N LYS A 117 -12.45 0.33 15.29
CA LYS A 117 -12.79 -1.06 15.69
C LYS A 117 -13.90 -1.11 16.75
N ARG A 118 -13.83 -0.25 17.76
CA ARG A 118 -14.86 -0.16 18.82
C ARG A 118 -16.20 0.28 18.27
N LEU A 119 -16.22 1.35 17.46
CA LEU A 119 -17.45 1.87 16.83
C LEU A 119 -18.13 0.82 15.96
N MET A 120 -17.34 0.02 15.27
CA MET A 120 -17.85 -1.03 14.39
C MET A 120 -18.32 -2.28 15.13
N LYS A 121 -18.10 -2.39 16.45
CA LYS A 121 -18.27 -3.64 17.22
C LYS A 121 -17.51 -4.82 16.60
N ILE A 122 -16.37 -4.51 15.95
CA ILE A 122 -15.50 -5.48 15.28
C ILE A 122 -14.47 -6.09 16.26
N ASP A 123 -14.39 -5.53 17.47
CA ASP A 123 -13.82 -6.26 18.61
C ASP A 123 -14.60 -7.56 18.76
N GLY A 124 -13.86 -8.67 18.68
CA GLY A 124 -14.39 -10.00 18.87
C GLY A 124 -15.26 -9.99 20.11
N SER A 125 -16.57 -10.09 19.89
CA SER A 125 -17.52 -10.21 20.97
C SER A 125 -17.22 -11.55 21.64
N ARG A 126 -16.77 -11.46 22.90
CA ARG A 126 -17.18 -12.30 24.01
C ARG A 126 -17.45 -13.77 23.65
N ALA A 127 -16.49 -14.62 23.99
CA ALA A 127 -16.79 -15.81 24.76
C ALA A 127 -16.31 -15.55 26.19
#